data_AF-A0A830FJ68-F1
#
_entry.id   AF-A0A830FJ68-F1
#
_cell.length_a   1.000
_cell.length_b   1.000
_cell.length_c   1.000
_cell.angle_alpha   90.00
_cell.angle_beta   90.00
_cell.angle_gamma   90.00
#
_symmetry.space_group_name_H-M   'P 1'
#
loop_
_entity.id
_entity.type
_entity.pdbx_description
1 polymer ?
#
loop_
_entity_poly.entity_id
_entity_poly.type
_entity_poly.pdbx_seq_one_letter_code
_entity_poly.pdbx_strand_id
1 'polypeptide(L)'
;MSKRNQQLHGALTPQGGMAKTVDELRNEIRVAVGRFEREISATFTKEDLAAICDAVGDDIDTDSLPPKPRMRAGILERIGERDDETGDVDRAFRKGELEAIAAALDA
;
A
#
# COMPACT_ATOMS: atom_id res chain seq x y z
N MET A 1 -40.03 -2.18 22.64
CA MET A 1 -39.77 -1.24 21.52
C MET A 1 -38.29 -0.88 21.53
N SER A 2 -37.60 -1.04 20.39
CA SER A 2 -36.30 -0.42 20.00
C SER A 2 -35.03 -0.92 20.70
N LYS A 3 -34.26 -1.86 20.12
CA LYS A 3 -33.25 -1.76 19.02
C LYS A 3 -31.93 -1.06 19.40
N ARG A 4 -30.81 -1.73 19.05
CA ARG A 4 -29.37 -1.36 18.88
C ARG A 4 -28.49 -2.24 19.78
N ASN A 5 -27.73 -3.26 19.38
CA ASN A 5 -26.88 -3.52 18.20
C ASN A 5 -25.95 -2.36 17.83
N GLN A 6 -24.64 -2.69 17.71
CA GLN A 6 -23.42 -1.84 17.62
C GLN A 6 -22.68 -1.78 18.97
N GLN A 7 -21.40 -2.12 19.14
CA GLN A 7 -20.28 -2.36 18.22
C GLN A 7 -19.24 -3.20 18.98
N LEU A 8 -18.86 -4.34 18.41
CA LEU A 8 -17.55 -4.94 18.70
C LEU A 8 -16.57 -4.23 17.77
N HIS A 9 -16.07 -3.06 18.18
CA HIS A 9 -14.87 -2.50 17.59
C HIS A 9 -13.69 -3.32 18.11
N GLY A 10 -13.17 -4.19 17.26
CA GLY A 10 -11.88 -4.81 17.47
C GLY A 10 -10.85 -3.71 17.67
N ALA A 11 -10.26 -3.69 18.85
CA ALA A 11 -9.08 -2.90 19.13
C ALA A 11 -7.92 -3.48 18.32
N LEU A 12 -7.78 -3.05 17.07
CA LEU A 12 -6.49 -3.04 16.40
C LEU A 12 -5.69 -1.93 17.09
N THR A 13 -4.78 -2.37 17.95
CA THR A 13 -3.80 -1.58 18.67
C THR A 13 -3.12 -0.51 17.81
N PRO A 14 -2.96 0.74 18.29
CA PRO A 14 -2.02 1.68 17.71
C PRO A 14 -0.59 1.26 18.11
N GLN A 15 0.10 0.52 17.25
CA GLN A 15 1.53 0.24 17.45
C GLN A 15 2.39 1.39 16.91
N GLY A 16 2.52 2.44 17.71
CA GLY A 16 3.69 3.32 17.67
C GLY A 16 4.74 2.80 18.65
N GLY A 17 5.96 2.50 18.17
CA GLY A 17 7.07 2.24 19.11
C GLY A 17 8.41 1.74 18.57
N MET A 18 8.47 1.04 17.44
CA MET A 18 9.73 0.66 16.77
C MET A 18 9.59 0.96 15.29
N ALA A 19 10.58 1.63 14.69
CA ALA A 19 10.52 1.94 13.27
C ALA A 19 10.42 0.62 12.48
N LYS A 20 9.23 0.31 11.95
CA LYS A 20 8.95 -0.94 11.23
C LYS A 20 10.04 -1.20 10.19
N THR A 21 10.48 -2.44 10.09
CA THR A 21 11.42 -2.85 9.04
C THR A 21 10.75 -2.70 7.67
N VAL A 22 11.56 -2.62 6.63
CA VAL A 22 11.08 -2.56 5.24
C VAL A 22 10.13 -3.72 4.92
N ASP A 23 10.37 -4.88 5.53
CA ASP A 23 9.65 -6.11 5.23
C ASP A 23 8.33 -6.20 6.00
N GLU A 24 8.31 -5.72 7.24
CA GLU A 24 7.07 -5.50 8.00
C GLU A 24 6.16 -4.53 7.25
N LEU A 25 6.69 -3.41 6.75
CA LEU A 25 5.91 -2.44 5.97
C LEU A 25 5.34 -3.06 4.68
N ARG A 26 6.12 -3.89 3.98
CA ARG A 26 5.61 -4.59 2.78
C ARG A 26 4.48 -5.54 3.11
N ASN A 27 4.59 -6.30 4.21
CA ASN A 27 3.54 -7.22 4.61
C ASN A 27 2.29 -6.51 5.10
N GLU A 28 2.44 -5.41 5.84
CA GLU A 28 1.33 -4.54 6.22
C GLU A 28 0.58 -4.00 5.00
N ILE A 29 1.29 -3.45 4.02
CA ILE A 29 0.69 -2.99 2.76
C ILE A 29 -0.02 -4.13 2.04
N ARG A 30 0.56 -5.34 1.98
CA ARG A 30 -0.11 -6.52 1.37
C ARG A 30 -1.44 -6.80 2.06
N VAL A 31 -1.44 -6.87 3.39
CA VAL A 31 -2.64 -7.17 4.17
C VAL A 31 -3.70 -6.08 3.98
N ALA A 32 -3.30 -4.81 3.95
CA ALA A 32 -4.21 -3.69 3.72
C ALA A 32 -4.93 -3.78 2.37
N VAL A 33 -4.24 -4.23 1.32
CA VAL A 33 -4.82 -4.42 -0.03
C VAL A 33 -5.40 -5.82 -0.26
N GLY A 34 -5.63 -6.59 0.81
CA GLY A 34 -6.25 -7.92 0.74
C GLY A 34 -5.36 -9.04 0.18
N ARG A 35 -4.04 -8.85 0.18
CA ARG A 35 -3.03 -9.84 -0.25
C ARG A 35 -2.38 -10.52 0.95
N PHE A 36 -1.88 -11.75 0.75
CA PHE A 36 -1.23 -12.52 1.80
C PHE A 36 0.19 -12.01 2.08
N GLU A 37 0.60 -12.10 3.35
CA GLU A 37 1.99 -11.86 3.77
C GLU A 37 2.96 -12.80 3.04
N ARG A 38 4.20 -12.35 2.88
CA ARG A 38 5.28 -13.13 2.24
C ARG A 38 6.56 -13.07 3.06
N GLU A 39 7.50 -13.96 2.74
CA GLU A 39 8.84 -13.96 3.31
C GLU A 39 9.53 -12.59 3.13
N ILE A 40 10.33 -12.24 4.13
CA ILE A 40 10.99 -10.96 4.36
C ILE A 40 11.67 -10.39 3.10
N SER A 41 12.22 -11.21 2.20
CA SER A 41 12.97 -10.70 1.03
C SER A 41 12.13 -10.37 -0.23
N ALA A 42 10.82 -10.60 -0.23
CA ALA A 42 10.01 -10.48 -1.44
C ALA A 42 9.65 -9.01 -1.75
N THR A 43 10.15 -8.49 -2.89
CA THR A 43 9.64 -7.24 -3.47
C THR A 43 8.20 -7.41 -3.99
N PHE A 44 7.47 -6.31 -4.15
CA PHE A 44 6.11 -6.35 -4.69
C PHE A 44 6.10 -6.92 -6.10
N THR A 45 5.21 -7.90 -6.32
CA THR A 45 4.89 -8.42 -7.63
C THR A 45 4.03 -7.43 -8.41
N LYS A 46 3.77 -7.72 -9.69
CA LYS A 46 2.91 -6.87 -10.51
C LYS A 46 1.48 -6.84 -9.95
N GLU A 47 1.01 -7.95 -9.43
CA GLU A 47 -0.31 -8.05 -8.82
C GLU A 47 -0.40 -7.32 -7.48
N ASP A 48 0.65 -7.37 -6.65
CA ASP A 48 0.68 -6.57 -5.42
C ASP A 48 0.63 -5.08 -5.77
N LEU A 49 1.43 -4.63 -6.74
CA LEU A 49 1.39 -3.24 -7.20
C LEU A 49 0.02 -2.87 -7.76
N ALA A 50 -0.66 -3.79 -8.46
CA ALA A 50 -1.99 -3.51 -9.02
C ALA A 50 -3.02 -3.29 -7.91
N ALA A 51 -2.97 -4.12 -6.88
CA ALA A 51 -3.84 -3.97 -5.71
C ALA A 51 -3.55 -2.67 -4.94
N ILE A 52 -2.28 -2.25 -4.87
CA ILE A 52 -1.91 -0.97 -4.26
C ILE A 52 -2.42 0.20 -5.09
N CYS A 53 -2.25 0.19 -6.42
CA CYS A 53 -2.81 1.21 -7.32
C CYS A 53 -4.32 1.38 -7.10
N ASP A 54 -5.07 0.28 -7.13
CA ASP A 54 -6.52 0.29 -6.89
C ASP A 54 -6.87 0.87 -5.50
N ALA A 55 -6.15 0.45 -4.46
CA ALA A 55 -6.40 0.90 -3.09
C ALA A 55 -6.07 2.38 -2.86
N VAL A 56 -5.07 2.95 -3.56
CA VAL A 56 -4.77 4.40 -3.51
C VAL A 56 -5.63 5.22 -4.48
N GLY A 57 -6.57 4.60 -5.19
CA GLY A 57 -7.48 5.26 -6.13
C GLY A 57 -6.83 5.62 -7.47
N ASP A 58 -5.75 4.94 -7.85
CA ASP A 58 -5.19 5.02 -9.20
C ASP A 58 -5.98 4.08 -10.11
N ASP A 59 -6.75 4.66 -11.04
CA ASP A 59 -7.56 3.94 -12.02
C ASP A 59 -6.63 3.32 -13.07
N ILE A 60 -6.04 2.18 -12.73
CA ILE A 60 -5.21 1.39 -13.64
C ILE A 60 -6.06 0.34 -14.37
N ASP A 61 -5.79 0.16 -15.65
CA ASP A 61 -6.45 -0.85 -16.45
C ASP A 61 -6.00 -2.25 -16.00
N THR A 62 -6.85 -2.99 -15.29
CA THR A 62 -6.51 -4.32 -14.76
C THR A 62 -6.47 -5.39 -15.85
N ASP A 63 -7.11 -5.16 -16.99
CA ASP A 63 -7.06 -6.04 -18.17
C ASP A 63 -5.69 -5.95 -18.87
N SER A 64 -5.07 -4.75 -18.85
CA SER A 64 -3.75 -4.50 -19.40
C SER A 64 -2.87 -3.74 -18.42
N LEU A 65 -2.40 -4.45 -17.39
CA LEU A 65 -1.62 -3.84 -16.32
C LEU A 65 -0.37 -3.12 -16.89
N PRO A 66 -0.13 -1.86 -16.52
CA PRO A 66 1.04 -1.12 -16.97
C PRO A 66 2.35 -1.76 -16.45
N PRO A 67 3.51 -1.36 -16.98
CA PRO A 67 4.81 -1.78 -16.47
C PRO A 67 4.97 -1.45 -14.97
N LYS A 68 5.67 -2.31 -14.22
CA LYS A 68 5.94 -2.08 -12.78
C LYS A 68 6.49 -0.69 -12.47
N PRO A 69 7.42 -0.13 -13.27
CA PRO A 69 7.96 1.20 -13.00
C PRO A 69 6.91 2.31 -13.03
N ARG A 70 5.96 2.22 -13.97
CA ARG A 70 4.83 3.13 -14.10
C ARG A 70 3.84 2.99 -12.94
N MET A 71 3.55 1.76 -12.51
CA MET A 71 2.71 1.50 -11.33
C MET A 71 3.31 2.12 -10.07
N ARG A 72 4.62 1.97 -9.88
CA ARG A 72 5.31 2.58 -8.73
C ARG A 72 5.29 4.11 -8.79
N ALA A 73 5.46 4.69 -9.97
CA ALA A 73 5.36 6.13 -10.16
C ALA A 73 3.96 6.65 -9.79
N GLY A 74 2.89 6.01 -10.31
CA GLY A 74 1.51 6.38 -10.00
C GLY A 74 1.20 6.28 -8.50
N ILE A 75 1.64 5.22 -7.83
CA ILE A 75 1.47 5.09 -6.37
C ILE A 75 2.11 6.26 -5.61
N LEU A 76 3.34 6.65 -5.96
CA LEU A 76 4.04 7.75 -5.27
C LEU A 76 3.40 9.11 -5.54
N GLU A 77 2.88 9.32 -6.76
CA GLU A 77 2.15 10.53 -7.13
C GLU A 77 0.84 10.65 -6.31
N ARG A 78 0.08 9.55 -6.19
CA ARG A 78 -1.20 9.54 -5.46
C ARG A 78 -1.07 9.82 -3.97
N ILE A 79 0.02 9.37 -3.35
CA ILE A 79 0.29 9.64 -1.93
C ILE A 79 1.05 10.96 -1.70
N GLY A 80 1.37 11.71 -2.76
CA GLY A 80 2.07 12.99 -2.66
C GLY A 80 3.56 12.89 -2.31
N GLU A 81 4.16 11.69 -2.36
CA GLU A 81 5.62 11.49 -2.19
C GLU A 81 6.42 11.91 -3.42
N ARG A 82 5.73 12.30 -4.49
CA ARG A 82 6.32 12.79 -5.73
C ARG A 82 5.51 13.93 -6.32
N ASP A 83 6.21 14.96 -6.74
CA ASP A 83 5.67 16.11 -7.46
C ASP A 83 5.59 15.77 -8.95
N ASP A 84 4.38 15.51 -9.49
CA ASP A 84 3.95 15.38 -10.91
C ASP A 84 5.05 15.06 -11.95
N GLU A 85 5.95 14.14 -11.63
CA GLU A 85 7.10 13.81 -12.45
C GLU A 85 6.71 12.62 -13.34
N THR A 86 6.62 12.87 -14.65
CA THR A 86 6.27 11.87 -15.69
C THR A 86 7.28 10.72 -15.83
N GLY A 87 8.28 10.60 -14.95
CA GLY A 87 9.33 9.58 -15.04
C GLY A 87 8.90 8.23 -14.45
N ASP A 88 9.27 7.13 -15.08
CA ASP A 88 9.09 5.79 -14.51
C ASP A 88 9.98 5.56 -13.25
N VAL A 89 9.48 4.79 -12.28
CA VAL A 89 10.25 4.40 -11.08
C VAL A 89 10.73 2.94 -11.19
N ASP A 90 11.86 2.73 -11.86
CA ASP A 90 12.47 1.40 -12.04
C ASP A 90 13.34 0.97 -10.83
N ARG A 91 12.84 1.20 -9.62
CA ARG A 91 13.46 0.71 -8.38
C ARG A 91 12.41 0.24 -7.39
N ALA A 92 12.83 -0.53 -6.39
CA ALA A 92 11.97 -0.83 -5.26
C ALA A 92 11.70 0.44 -4.42
N PHE A 93 10.57 0.45 -3.70
CA PHE A 93 10.26 1.49 -2.73
C PHE A 93 11.29 1.51 -1.60
N ARG A 94 11.70 2.72 -1.22
CA ARG A 94 12.49 3.02 -0.02
C ARG A 94 11.60 2.89 1.21
N LYS A 95 12.24 2.85 2.38
CA LYS A 95 11.54 2.78 3.66
C LYS A 95 10.51 3.91 3.83
N GLY A 96 10.92 5.17 3.62
CA GLY A 96 10.01 6.31 3.76
C GLY A 96 8.80 6.25 2.82
N GLU A 97 9.04 5.82 1.58
CA GLU A 97 7.96 5.61 0.59
C GLU A 97 6.98 4.51 1.04
N LEU A 98 7.48 3.41 1.63
CA LEU A 98 6.64 2.35 2.18
C LEU A 98 5.84 2.83 3.41
N GLU A 99 6.45 3.66 4.26
CA GLU A 99 5.76 4.26 5.41
C GLU A 99 4.61 5.17 4.94
N ALA A 100 4.84 5.97 3.90
CA ALA A 100 3.81 6.82 3.29
C ALA A 100 2.68 6.01 2.64
N ILE A 101 3.01 4.93 1.91
CA ILE A 101 1.99 4.03 1.33
C ILE A 101 1.15 3.40 2.44
N ALA A 102 1.78 2.87 3.49
CA ALA A 102 1.05 2.27 4.61
C ALA A 102 0.12 3.30 5.29
N ALA A 103 0.60 4.53 5.50
CA ALA A 103 -0.22 5.60 6.06
C ALA A 103 -1.41 6.00 5.17
N ALA A 104 -1.23 6.00 3.84
CA ALA A 104 -2.30 6.29 2.89
C ALA A 104 -3.39 5.21 2.86
N LEU A 105 -3.04 3.95 3.17
CA LEU A 105 -3.98 2.82 3.18
C LEU A 105 -4.71 2.63 4.51
N ASP A 106 -4.25 3.26 5.59
CA ASP A 106 -4.88 3.23 6.93
C ASP A 106 -5.91 4.37 7.12
N ALA A 107 -5.90 5.38 6.24
CA ALA A 107 -6.75 6.58 6.30
C ALA A 107 -8.18 6.35 5.79
#